data_AF-A0A382V8B0-F1
#
_entry.id   AF-A0A382V8B0-F1
#
_cell.length_a   1.000
_cell.length_b   1.000
_cell.length_c   1.000
_cell.angle_alpha   90.00
_cell.angle_beta   90.00
_cell.angle_gamma   90.00
#
_symmetry.space_group_name_H-M   'P 1'
#
loop_
_entity.id
_entity.type
_entity.pdbx_description
1 polymer ?
#
loop_
_entity_poly.entity_id
_entity_poly.type
_entity_poly.pdbx_seq_one_letter_code
_entity_poly.pdbx_strand_id
1 'polypeptide(L)' 'VIPGDFDYSTEATPLSTEARQKLGRLKPHTLGQASRISGVSPADISALMILLHARRGTARSAVAVDDAAADGGRS' A
#
# COMPACT_ATOMS: atom_id res chain seq x y z
N VAL A 1 6.14 4.55 5.63
CA VAL A 1 5.90 5.47 4.49
C VAL A 1 4.85 4.84 3.61
N ILE A 2 3.93 5.63 3.08
CA ILE A 2 2.89 5.16 2.16
C ILE A 2 3.46 5.27 0.74
N PRO A 3 3.51 4.19 -0.05
CA PRO A 3 3.97 4.23 -1.43
C PRO A 3 3.13 5.19 -2.29
N GLY A 4 3.78 5.91 -3.21
CA GLY A 4 3.09 6.89 -4.06
C GLY A 4 2.13 6.28 -5.09
N ASP A 5 2.30 4.99 -5.36
CA ASP A 5 1.48 4.16 -6.25
C ASP A 5 0.35 3.41 -5.53
N PHE A 6 0.17 3.65 -4.22
CA PHE A 6 -0.88 2.99 -3.45
C PHE A 6 -2.28 3.45 -3.89
N ASP A 7 -3.11 2.52 -4.35
CA ASP A 7 -4.46 2.83 -4.80
C ASP A 7 -5.49 2.70 -3.65
N TYR A 8 -5.86 3.83 -3.06
CA TYR A 8 -6.88 3.90 -2.01
C TYR A 8 -8.29 3.46 -2.46
N SER A 9 -8.55 3.36 -3.75
CA SER A 9 -9.86 2.96 -4.28
C SER A 9 -10.01 1.44 -4.24
N THR A 10 -8.96 0.72 -4.61
CA THR A 10 -8.96 -0.74 -4.75
C THR A 10 -8.28 -1.44 -3.57
N GLU A 11 -7.12 -0.94 -3.13
CA GLU A 11 -6.30 -1.58 -2.08
C GLU A 11 -6.78 -1.25 -0.65
N ALA A 12 -7.48 -0.12 -0.44
CA ALA A 12 -7.94 0.30 0.89
C ALA A 12 -9.38 -0.16 1.22
N THR A 13 -9.79 -1.33 0.73
CA THR A 13 -11.11 -1.95 0.99
C THR A 13 -11.46 -2.10 2.49
N PRO A 14 -10.52 -2.43 3.39
CA PRO A 14 -10.76 -2.49 4.83
C PRO A 14 -11.02 -1.15 5.53
N LEU A 15 -10.69 -0.02 4.90
CA LEU A 15 -10.92 1.29 5.49
C LEU A 15 -12.38 1.73 5.35
N SER A 16 -12.81 2.65 6.20
CA SER A 16 -14.10 3.31 6.02
C SER A 16 -14.18 4.08 4.70
N THR A 17 -15.40 4.25 4.18
CA THR A 17 -15.63 5.02 2.95
C THR A 17 -15.14 6.47 3.08
N GLU A 18 -15.34 7.08 4.25
CA GLU A 18 -14.86 8.43 4.54
C GLU A 18 -13.32 8.50 4.52
N ALA A 19 -12.65 7.56 5.19
CA ALA A 19 -11.19 7.51 5.18
C ALA A 19 -10.64 7.28 3.78
N ARG A 20 -11.18 6.34 2.99
CA ARG A 20 -10.78 6.12 1.59
C ARG A 20 -10.90 7.38 0.75
N GLN A 21 -12.05 8.08 0.82
CA GLN A 21 -12.27 9.30 0.05
C GLN A 21 -11.27 10.40 0.44
N LYS A 22 -11.06 10.62 1.74
CA LYS A 22 -10.18 11.68 2.23
C LYS A 22 -8.71 11.36 1.95
N LEU A 23 -8.27 10.13 2.20
CA LEU A 23 -6.91 9.69 1.92
C LEU A 23 -6.61 9.67 0.42
N GLY A 24 -7.56 9.25 -0.42
CA GLY A 24 -7.41 9.28 -1.87
C GLY A 24 -7.28 10.70 -2.44
N ARG A 25 -7.96 11.69 -1.82
CA ARG A 25 -7.85 13.10 -2.19
C ARG A 25 -6.56 13.76 -1.70
N LEU A 26 -6.19 13.51 -0.44
CA LEU A 26 -5.07 14.19 0.21
C LEU A 26 -3.72 13.50 -0.02
N LYS A 27 -3.73 12.20 -0.33
CA LYS A 27 -2.55 11.36 -0.62
C LYS A 27 -1.39 11.58 0.37
N PRO A 28 -1.58 11.31 1.68
CA PRO A 28 -0.52 11.48 2.67
C PRO A 28 0.67 10.55 2.38
N HIS A 29 1.89 11.03 2.61
CA HIS A 29 3.12 10.24 2.43
C HIS A 29 3.44 9.36 3.64
N THR A 30 2.82 9.62 4.79
CA THR A 30 3.09 8.91 6.04
C THR A 30 1.81 8.61 6.82
N LEU A 31 1.87 7.58 7.66
CA LEU A 31 0.78 7.23 8.58
C LEU A 31 0.51 8.37 9.59
N GLY A 32 1.55 9.08 10.03
CA GLY A 32 1.40 10.23 10.94
C GLY A 32 0.71 11.43 10.30
N GLN A 33 0.85 11.61 8.99
CA GLN A 33 0.03 12.57 8.24
C GLN A 33 -1.41 12.07 8.10
N ALA A 34 -1.58 10.80 7.74
CA ALA A 34 -2.90 10.18 7.60
C ALA A 34 -3.72 10.27 8.90
N SER A 35 -3.11 10.04 10.05
CA SER A 35 -3.78 10.05 11.37
C SER A 35 -4.27 11.42 11.81
N ARG A 36 -3.83 12.51 11.18
CA ARG A 36 -4.27 13.87 11.47
C ARG A 36 -5.42 14.33 10.57
N ILE A 37 -5.79 13.53 9.58
CA ILE A 37 -6.89 13.86 8.67
C ILE A 37 -8.20 13.63 9.42
N SER A 38 -8.99 14.69 9.57
CA SER A 38 -10.32 14.60 10.18
C SER A 38 -11.16 13.55 9.46
N GLY A 39 -11.86 12.68 10.19
CA GLY A 39 -12.64 11.57 9.63
C GLY A 39 -11.83 10.33 9.26
N VAL A 40 -10.53 10.31 9.57
CA VAL A 40 -9.73 9.07 9.59
C VAL A 40 -9.62 8.60 11.03
N SER A 41 -10.17 7.42 11.32
CA SER A 41 -10.18 6.87 12.68
C SER A 41 -8.89 6.12 13.02
N PRO A 42 -8.59 5.89 14.32
CA PRO A 42 -7.48 5.02 14.73
C PRO A 42 -7.59 3.59 14.16
N ALA A 43 -8.82 3.10 13.94
CA ALA A 43 -9.06 1.79 13.31
C ALA A 43 -8.65 1.81 11.82
N ASP A 44 -8.97 2.88 11.09
CA ASP A 44 -8.54 3.05 9.69
C ASP A 44 -7.01 3.08 9.57
N ILE A 45 -6.32 3.74 10.51
CA ILE A 45 -4.85 3.76 10.54
C ILE A 45 -4.28 2.37 10.80
N SER A 46 -4.90 1.61 11.69
CA SER A 46 -4.51 0.22 11.98
C SER A 46 -4.71 -0.68 10.76
N ALA A 47 -5.84 -0.55 10.06
CA ALA A 47 -6.11 -1.27 8.83
C ALA A 47 -5.11 -0.90 7.71
N LEU A 48 -4.81 0.40 7.55
CA LEU A 48 -3.82 0.87 6.59
C LEU A 48 -2.41 0.32 6.88
N MET A 49 -2.01 0.23 8.16
CA MET A 49 -0.74 -0.39 8.54
C MET A 49 -0.66 -1.86 8.10
N ILE A 50 -1.72 -2.63 8.34
CA ILE A 50 -1.79 -4.05 7.97
C ILE A 50 -1.72 -4.22 6.45
N LEU A 51 -2.46 -3.40 5.69
CA LEU A 51 -2.44 -3.40 4.22
C LEU A 51 -1.05 -3.12 3.67
N LEU A 52 -0.40 -2.06 4.18
CA LEU A 52 0.95 -1.70 3.75
C LEU A 52 1.98 -2.77 4.12
N HIS A 53 1.78 -3.49 5.22
CA HIS A 53 2.61 -4.63 5.58
C HIS A 53 2.39 -5.82 4.62
N ALA A 54 1.14 -6.16 4.33
CA ALA A 54 0.78 -7.25 3.42
C ALA A 54 1.28 -7.02 1.98
N ARG A 55 1.17 -5.78 1.47
CA ARG A 55 1.67 -5.36 0.15
C ARG A 55 3.17 -5.58 -0.03
N ARG A 56 3.95 -5.47 1.05
CA ARG A 56 5.42 -5.74 1.03
C ARG A 56 5.74 -7.23 0.95
N GLY A 57 4.83 -8.10 1.42
CA GLY A 57 4.96 -9.55 1.29
C GLY A 57 4.72 -10.02 -0.15
N THR A 58 3.72 -9.45 -0.82
CA THR A 58 3.36 -9.79 -2.21
C THR A 58 4.32 -9.21 -3.24
N ALA A 59 4.77 -7.96 -3.08
CA ALA A 59 5.68 -7.30 -4.02
C ALA A 59 7.05 -8.02 -4.14
N ARG A 60 7.54 -8.68 -3.08
CA ARG A 60 8.79 -9.46 -3.14
C ARG A 60 8.66 -10.77 -3.91
N SER A 61 7.46 -11.34 -4.04
CA SER A 61 7.27 -12.59 -4.77
C SER A 61 7.10 -12.37 -6.27
N ALA A 62 6.65 -11.19 -6.70
CA ALA A 62 6.45 -10.88 -8.11
C ALA A 62 7.75 -10.48 -8.84
N VAL A 63 8.77 -9.97 -8.15
CA VAL A 63 10.05 -9.61 -8.78
C VAL A 63 11.00 -10.80 -8.99
N ALA A 64 10.73 -11.94 -8.34
CA ALA A 64 11.59 -13.11 -8.38
C ALA A 64 11.41 -14.00 -9.63
N VAL A 65 10.42 -13.71 -10.47
CA VAL A 65 10.15 -14.50 -11.70
C VAL A 65 10.88 -13.99 -12.93
N ASP A 66 11.41 -12.76 -12.92
CA ASP A 66 12.07 -12.16 -14.10
C ASP A 66 13.59 -12.37 -14.14
N ASP A 67 14.25 -12.68 -13.02
CA ASP A 67 15.72 -12.87 -12.97
C ASP A 67 16.20 -14.26 -13.46
N ALA A 68 15.30 -15.22 -13.68
CA ALA A 68 15.67 -16.60 -14.01
C ALA A 68 15.95 -16.86 -15.51
N ALA A 69 15.83 -15.86 -16.39
CA ALA A 69 15.91 -16.05 -17.85
C ALA A 69 17.29 -15.75 -18.48
N ALA A 70 18.34 -15.45 -17.69
CA ALA A 70 19.60 -14.92 -18.22
C ALA A 70 20.83 -15.85 -18.20
N ASP A 71 20.73 -17.11 -17.74
CA ASP A 71 21.89 -18.03 -17.72
C ASP A 71 21.55 -19.40 -18.32
N GLY A 72 21.59 -19.48 -19.65
CA GLY A 72 21.30 -20.70 -20.39
C GLY A 72 21.94 -20.69 -21.78
N GLY A 73 23.17 -20.19 -21.86
CA GLY A 73 23.92 -20.07 -23.11
C GLY A 73 25.42 -20.24 -22.89
N ARG A 74 25.83 -21.45 -22.50
CA ARG A 74 27.23 -21.88 -22.63
C ARG A 74 27.26 -23.24 -23.32
N SER A 75 27.72 -23.15 -24.58
CA SER A 75 28.60 -24.05 -25.32
C SER A 75 28.52 -25.55 -25.08
#